data_AF-G7EMS7-F1
#
_entry.id   AF-G7EMS7-F1
#
_cell.length_a   1.000
_cell.length_b   1.000
_cell.length_c   1.000
_cell.angle_alpha   90.00
_cell.angle_beta   90.00
_cell.angle_gamma   90.00
#
_symmetry.space_group_name_H-M   'P 1'
#
loop_
_entity.id
_entity.type
_entity.pdbx_description
1 polymer ?
#
loop_
_entity_poly.entity_id
_entity_poly.type
_entity_poly.pdbx_seq_one_letter_code
_entity_poly.pdbx_strand_id
1 'polypeptide(L)'
;MRYYLSLLFICFTLFLNTASAAEQRPGALSEQEQQQALDQLQEPMYKPLLERYVLDELKSVRQDQQKLREDVTKQVTHAQLDTADRAITYTTDTINNVFFIITATASILVLVGWNSLRDVKNKVEDIVNTRVSVITDEYEDRLNILEEKLRVRSEEILSNQERISVTNEVHSLWMRANLESDFANKIEIFDEILNRKPEDVEAIAYKADALLEINETAKAIELCNQAIDIDSDYGYAYWQRACAYALTHKHADALADIKMALDYSPNLRNELLHESAFASLHDNDSFNTIVAGE
;
A
#
# COMPACT_ATOMS: atom_id res chain seq x y z
N MET A 1 -43.54 -40.27 42.76
CA MET A 1 -44.99 -40.11 43.07
C MET A 1 -45.75 -41.46 43.08
N ARG A 2 -45.25 -42.49 43.78
CA ARG A 2 -45.93 -43.80 43.88
C ARG A 2 -45.88 -44.45 45.28
N TYR A 3 -45.30 -43.77 46.27
CA TYR A 3 -45.12 -44.28 47.64
C TYR A 3 -45.72 -43.40 48.74
N TYR A 4 -46.23 -42.20 48.42
CA TYR A 4 -46.94 -41.35 49.38
C TYR A 4 -48.46 -41.61 49.40
N LEU A 5 -49.01 -42.26 48.36
CA LEU A 5 -50.43 -42.60 48.27
C LEU A 5 -50.81 -43.85 49.10
N SER A 6 -49.84 -44.74 49.37
CA SER A 6 -50.04 -45.98 50.14
C SER A 6 -49.84 -45.80 51.66
N LEU A 7 -49.15 -44.73 52.08
CA LEU A 7 -48.90 -44.43 53.50
C LEU A 7 -50.04 -43.62 54.15
N LEU A 8 -50.94 -43.06 53.34
CA LEU A 8 -52.10 -42.28 53.79
C LEU A 8 -53.36 -43.15 54.03
N PHE A 9 -53.31 -44.45 53.71
CA PHE A 9 -54.44 -45.37 53.80
C PHE A 9 -54.39 -46.33 55.02
N ILE A 10 -53.29 -46.36 55.77
CA ILE A 10 -53.03 -47.41 56.78
C ILE A 10 -53.00 -46.88 58.23
N CYS A 11 -53.01 -45.56 58.45
CA CYS A 11 -52.75 -45.00 59.80
C CYS A 11 -53.90 -44.32 60.54
N PHE A 12 -55.14 -44.25 60.04
CA PHE A 12 -56.22 -43.75 60.90
C PHE A 12 -57.62 -44.29 60.60
N THR A 13 -57.68 -45.54 60.16
CA THR A 13 -58.83 -46.46 60.35
C THR A 13 -58.83 -47.08 61.75
N LEU A 14 -58.18 -46.45 62.73
CA LEU A 14 -57.85 -47.03 64.04
C LEU A 14 -58.38 -46.24 65.25
N PHE A 15 -59.32 -45.31 65.04
CA PHE A 15 -60.03 -44.62 66.13
C PHE A 15 -61.55 -44.60 65.97
N LEU A 16 -62.09 -45.58 65.22
CA LEU A 16 -63.48 -45.99 65.30
C LEU A 16 -63.54 -47.39 65.95
N ASN A 17 -64.43 -47.55 66.92
CA ASN A 17 -64.86 -48.81 67.54
C ASN A 17 -63.91 -49.49 68.54
N THR A 18 -63.85 -48.95 69.76
CA THR A 18 -64.12 -49.80 70.93
C THR A 18 -65.59 -49.66 71.28
N ALA A 19 -66.39 -50.61 70.80
CA ALA A 19 -67.75 -50.85 71.21
C ALA A 19 -67.81 -51.88 72.34
N SER A 20 -68.90 -51.82 73.11
CA SER A 20 -69.44 -52.90 73.97
C SER A 20 -68.82 -53.09 75.35
N ALA A 21 -69.38 -52.37 76.33
CA ALA A 21 -69.81 -52.99 77.57
C ALA A 21 -71.34 -52.91 77.63
N ALA A 22 -71.98 -54.08 77.61
CA ALA A 22 -73.41 -54.26 77.75
C ALA A 22 -73.76 -54.23 79.24
N GLU A 23 -74.82 -53.52 79.61
CA GLU A 23 -75.60 -53.88 80.80
C GLU A 23 -77.07 -53.51 80.57
N GLN A 24 -77.86 -54.58 80.46
CA GLN A 24 -79.25 -54.74 80.89
C GLN A 24 -80.29 -53.67 80.50
N ARG A 25 -81.14 -54.06 79.54
CA ARG A 25 -82.56 -53.67 79.50
C ARG A 25 -83.27 -54.20 80.76
N PRO A 26 -83.89 -53.35 81.59
CA PRO A 26 -85.03 -53.76 82.40
C PRO A 26 -86.29 -53.74 81.51
N GLY A 27 -87.23 -54.61 81.84
CA GLY A 27 -88.40 -54.95 81.05
C GLY A 27 -89.32 -53.78 80.66
N ALA A 28 -90.09 -54.04 79.62
CA ALA A 28 -91.32 -53.31 79.33
C ALA A 28 -92.22 -53.36 80.58
N LEU A 29 -92.42 -52.20 81.20
CA LEU A 29 -93.46 -52.01 82.21
C LEU A 29 -94.82 -52.26 81.53
N SER A 30 -95.65 -53.08 82.17
CA SER A 30 -97.01 -53.40 81.73
C SER A 30 -97.86 -52.12 81.63
N GLU A 31 -98.86 -52.06 80.73
CA GLU A 31 -99.72 -50.87 80.54
C GLU A 31 -100.30 -50.34 81.87
N GLN A 32 -100.54 -51.22 82.85
CA GLN A 32 -101.01 -50.86 84.20
C GLN A 32 -99.96 -50.15 85.08
N GLU A 33 -98.66 -50.44 84.92
CA GLU A 33 -97.58 -49.77 85.66
C GLU A 33 -97.20 -48.42 85.01
N GLN A 34 -97.32 -48.32 83.68
CA GLN A 34 -97.17 -47.03 82.97
C GLN A 34 -98.32 -46.07 83.29
N GLN A 35 -99.56 -46.56 83.44
CA GLN A 35 -100.69 -45.72 83.86
C GLN A 35 -100.59 -45.24 85.32
N GLN A 36 -100.09 -46.06 86.25
CA GLN A 36 -99.87 -45.61 87.64
C GLN A 36 -98.70 -44.62 87.81
N ALA A 37 -97.69 -44.64 86.93
CA ALA A 37 -96.60 -43.65 86.91
C ALA A 37 -96.97 -42.36 86.15
N LEU A 38 -97.86 -42.42 85.15
CA LEU A 38 -98.37 -41.25 84.43
C LEU A 38 -99.41 -40.44 85.24
N ASP A 39 -100.16 -41.07 86.14
CA ASP A 39 -101.15 -40.40 86.99
C ASP A 39 -100.53 -39.57 88.15
N GLN A 40 -99.21 -39.62 88.35
CA GLN A 40 -98.49 -38.87 89.40
C GLN A 40 -97.52 -37.79 88.89
N LEU A 41 -97.45 -37.52 87.58
CA LEU A 41 -96.57 -36.50 86.99
C LEU A 41 -97.37 -35.28 86.50
N GLN A 42 -97.89 -34.49 87.44
CA GLN A 42 -98.34 -33.12 87.20
C GLN A 42 -97.13 -32.16 87.24
N GLU A 43 -96.55 -31.88 86.05
CA GLU A 43 -95.95 -30.59 85.59
C GLU A 43 -94.82 -30.79 84.56
N PRO A 44 -94.64 -29.88 83.59
CA PRO A 44 -93.68 -30.04 82.51
C PRO A 44 -92.23 -29.93 83.00
N MET A 45 -91.40 -30.91 82.61
CA MET A 45 -90.01 -31.10 83.05
C MET A 45 -88.99 -30.22 82.29
N TYR A 46 -89.29 -28.94 82.01
CA TYR A 46 -88.30 -28.02 81.43
C TYR A 46 -88.49 -26.58 81.92
N LYS A 47 -87.46 -26.04 82.60
CA LYS A 47 -87.40 -24.65 83.07
C LYS A 47 -86.68 -23.76 82.04
N PRO A 48 -87.29 -22.66 81.55
CA PRO A 48 -86.73 -21.77 80.52
C PRO A 48 -85.37 -21.11 80.85
N LEU A 49 -84.98 -21.07 82.13
CA LEU A 49 -83.83 -20.30 82.58
C LEU A 49 -82.47 -21.00 82.38
N LEU A 50 -82.42 -22.33 82.43
CA LEU A 50 -81.17 -23.09 82.29
C LEU A 50 -80.68 -23.11 80.82
N GLU A 51 -81.62 -23.20 79.88
CA GLU A 51 -81.33 -23.10 78.44
C GLU A 51 -80.65 -21.78 78.10
N ARG A 52 -81.17 -20.67 78.63
CA ARG A 52 -80.59 -19.34 78.42
C ARG A 52 -79.17 -19.20 78.97
N TYR A 53 -78.90 -19.70 80.17
CA TYR A 53 -77.56 -19.65 80.77
C TYR A 53 -76.55 -20.46 79.95
N VAL A 54 -76.90 -21.69 79.55
CA VAL A 54 -76.04 -22.53 78.70
C VAL A 54 -75.82 -21.89 77.33
N LEU A 55 -76.85 -21.26 76.75
CA LEU A 55 -76.72 -20.51 75.51
C LEU A 55 -75.83 -19.27 75.65
N ASP A 56 -75.90 -18.55 76.78
CA ASP A 56 -75.07 -17.38 77.05
C ASP A 56 -73.60 -17.78 77.27
N GLU A 57 -73.30 -18.87 77.97
CA GLU A 57 -71.94 -19.42 78.11
C GLU A 57 -71.41 -20.02 76.80
N LEU A 58 -72.25 -20.66 75.98
CA LEU A 58 -71.83 -21.09 74.64
C LEU A 58 -71.56 -19.90 73.73
N LYS A 59 -72.31 -18.81 73.90
CA LYS A 59 -72.11 -17.57 73.17
C LYS A 59 -70.82 -16.86 73.61
N SER A 60 -70.52 -16.80 74.90
CA SER A 60 -69.26 -16.24 75.43
C SER A 60 -68.06 -17.05 74.94
N VAL A 61 -68.09 -18.38 75.07
CA VAL A 61 -67.02 -19.27 74.58
C VAL A 61 -66.83 -19.13 73.07
N ARG A 62 -67.91 -19.00 72.30
CA ARG A 62 -67.81 -18.77 70.85
C ARG A 62 -67.20 -17.41 70.54
N GLN A 63 -67.54 -16.36 71.29
CA GLN A 63 -66.93 -15.04 71.16
C GLN A 63 -65.44 -15.07 71.54
N ASP A 64 -65.07 -15.77 72.61
CA ASP A 64 -63.68 -15.95 73.03
C ASP A 64 -62.88 -16.77 72.01
N GLN A 65 -63.46 -17.84 71.45
CA GLN A 65 -62.84 -18.60 70.36
C GLN A 65 -62.68 -17.75 69.10
N GLN A 66 -63.64 -16.89 68.77
CA GLN A 66 -63.53 -15.96 67.65
C GLN A 66 -62.42 -14.93 67.90
N LYS A 67 -62.34 -14.36 69.09
CA LYS A 67 -61.32 -13.38 69.47
C LYS A 67 -59.92 -13.99 69.50
N LEU A 68 -59.78 -15.19 70.05
CA LEU A 68 -58.52 -15.94 70.02
C LEU A 68 -58.09 -16.26 68.59
N ARG A 69 -59.02 -16.69 67.73
CA ARG A 69 -58.74 -16.90 66.31
C ARG A 69 -58.30 -15.61 65.63
N GLU A 70 -58.93 -14.48 65.95
CA GLU A 70 -58.54 -13.17 65.41
C GLU A 70 -57.11 -12.80 65.84
N ASP A 71 -56.78 -12.91 67.13
CA ASP A 71 -55.45 -12.57 67.65
C ASP A 71 -54.36 -13.50 67.11
N VAL A 72 -54.61 -14.81 67.05
CA VAL A 72 -53.69 -15.79 66.45
C VAL A 72 -53.50 -15.49 64.96
N THR A 73 -54.59 -15.19 64.24
CA THR A 73 -54.51 -14.83 62.82
C THR A 73 -53.66 -13.58 62.64
N LYS A 74 -53.90 -12.52 63.44
CA LYS A 74 -53.10 -11.29 63.42
C LYS A 74 -51.61 -11.56 63.68
N GLN A 75 -51.29 -12.33 64.71
CA GLN A 75 -49.90 -12.67 65.04
C GLN A 75 -49.22 -13.47 63.93
N VAL A 76 -49.89 -14.49 63.37
CA VAL A 76 -49.37 -15.28 62.26
C VAL A 76 -49.18 -14.42 61.02
N THR A 77 -50.15 -13.56 60.69
CA THR A 77 -50.02 -12.64 59.55
C THR A 77 -48.88 -11.64 59.74
N HIS A 78 -48.69 -11.10 60.95
CA HIS A 78 -47.59 -10.18 61.25
C HIS A 78 -46.23 -10.88 61.17
N ALA A 79 -46.12 -12.10 61.71
CA ALA A 79 -44.91 -12.88 61.60
C ALA A 79 -44.59 -13.22 60.14
N GLN A 80 -45.60 -13.58 59.34
CA GLN A 80 -45.44 -13.83 57.91
C GLN A 80 -45.00 -12.58 57.15
N LEU A 81 -45.63 -11.42 57.41
CA LEU A 81 -45.24 -10.14 56.82
C LEU A 81 -43.80 -9.77 57.18
N ASP A 82 -43.41 -9.88 58.45
CA ASP A 82 -42.05 -9.57 58.90
C ASP A 82 -41.00 -10.54 58.32
N THR A 83 -41.34 -11.81 58.13
CA THR A 83 -40.47 -12.75 57.39
C THR A 83 -40.38 -12.42 55.91
N ALA A 84 -41.48 -11.99 55.28
CA ALA A 84 -41.52 -11.58 53.89
C ALA A 84 -40.71 -10.30 53.66
N ASP A 85 -40.88 -9.29 54.51
CA ASP A 85 -40.14 -8.02 54.47
C ASP A 85 -38.64 -8.29 54.61
N ARG A 86 -38.21 -9.09 55.58
CA ARG A 86 -36.79 -9.47 55.74
C ARG A 86 -36.24 -10.18 54.50
N ALA A 87 -36.99 -11.10 53.90
CA ALA A 87 -36.58 -11.79 52.68
C ALA A 87 -36.48 -10.84 51.48
N ILE A 88 -37.43 -9.90 51.34
CA ILE A 88 -37.44 -8.88 50.29
C ILE A 88 -36.27 -7.92 50.46
N THR A 89 -36.00 -7.43 51.68
CA THR A 89 -34.86 -6.55 51.97
C THR A 89 -33.55 -7.25 51.65
N TYR A 90 -33.35 -8.49 52.12
CA TYR A 90 -32.14 -9.27 51.80
C TYR A 90 -31.96 -9.47 50.28
N THR A 91 -33.05 -9.77 49.56
CA THR A 91 -33.01 -9.93 48.10
C THR A 91 -32.68 -8.62 47.40
N THR A 92 -33.24 -7.51 47.87
CA THR A 92 -32.97 -6.17 47.32
C THR A 92 -31.52 -5.76 47.55
N ASP A 93 -31.01 -5.96 48.76
CA ASP A 93 -29.63 -5.63 49.12
C ASP A 93 -28.62 -6.49 48.36
N THR A 94 -28.88 -7.78 48.21
CA THR A 94 -28.02 -8.69 47.42
C THR A 94 -28.04 -8.32 45.94
N ILE A 95 -29.20 -8.01 45.36
CA ILE A 95 -29.31 -7.53 43.97
C ILE A 95 -28.54 -6.22 43.79
N ASN A 96 -28.72 -5.25 44.68
CA ASN A 96 -28.01 -3.97 44.61
C ASN A 96 -26.49 -4.16 44.72
N ASN A 97 -26.01 -4.98 45.65
CA ASN A 97 -24.59 -5.26 45.81
C ASN A 97 -23.99 -5.92 44.56
N VAL A 98 -24.67 -6.90 43.96
CA VAL A 98 -24.24 -7.52 42.70
C VAL A 98 -24.20 -6.49 41.57
N PHE A 99 -25.20 -5.60 41.51
CA PHE A 99 -25.25 -4.53 40.52
C PHE A 99 -24.07 -3.57 40.65
N PHE A 100 -23.69 -3.19 41.87
CA PHE A 100 -22.52 -2.35 42.11
C PHE A 100 -21.22 -3.03 41.70
N ILE A 101 -21.05 -4.33 41.97
CA ILE A 101 -19.86 -5.10 41.54
C ILE A 101 -19.77 -5.15 40.01
N ILE A 102 -20.88 -5.43 39.33
CA ILE A 102 -20.92 -5.47 37.85
C ILE A 102 -20.59 -4.09 37.30
N THR A 103 -21.18 -3.03 37.85
CA THR A 103 -20.94 -1.65 37.40
C THR A 103 -19.49 -1.26 37.60
N ALA A 104 -18.91 -1.53 38.78
CA ALA A 104 -17.51 -1.25 39.04
C ALA A 104 -16.59 -2.00 38.07
N THR A 105 -16.87 -3.29 37.82
CA THR A 105 -16.09 -4.12 36.88
C THR A 105 -16.21 -3.61 35.44
N ALA A 106 -17.42 -3.24 35.01
CA ALA A 106 -17.68 -2.68 33.69
C ALA A 106 -16.97 -1.32 33.50
N SER A 107 -17.02 -0.45 34.51
CA SER A 107 -16.31 0.83 34.49
C SER A 107 -14.79 0.64 34.36
N ILE A 108 -14.21 -0.31 35.10
CA ILE A 108 -12.78 -0.64 35.00
C ILE A 108 -12.46 -1.18 33.60
N LEU A 109 -13.27 -2.09 33.07
CA LEU A 109 -13.10 -2.65 31.71
C LEU A 109 -13.12 -1.58 30.62
N VAL A 110 -14.03 -0.61 30.71
CA VAL A 110 -14.10 0.51 29.76
C VAL A 110 -12.86 1.38 29.85
N LEU A 111 -12.40 1.70 31.06
CA LEU A 111 -11.22 2.54 31.28
C LEU A 111 -9.95 1.89 30.72
N VAL A 112 -9.76 0.60 30.98
CA VAL A 112 -8.64 -0.19 30.45
C VAL A 112 -8.77 -0.37 28.93
N GLY A 113 -9.97 -0.67 28.44
CA GLY A 113 -10.25 -0.84 27.02
C GLY A 113 -10.00 0.43 26.21
N TRP A 114 -10.38 1.61 26.74
CA TRP A 114 -10.14 2.90 26.11
C TRP A 114 -8.65 3.20 25.97
N ASN A 115 -7.87 2.97 27.04
CA ASN A 115 -6.42 3.16 27.00
C ASN A 115 -5.76 2.23 25.97
N SER A 116 -6.16 0.96 25.93
CA SER A 116 -5.66 -0.01 24.95
C SER A 116 -5.99 0.39 23.50
N LEU A 117 -7.24 0.80 23.22
CA LEU A 117 -7.62 1.26 21.87
C LEU A 117 -6.80 2.47 21.43
N ARG A 118 -6.60 3.43 22.34
CA ARG A 118 -5.79 4.63 22.07
C ARG A 118 -4.34 4.26 21.77
N ASP A 119 -3.75 3.33 22.54
CA ASP A 119 -2.38 2.86 22.32
C ASP A 119 -2.24 2.13 20.98
N VAL A 120 -3.23 1.32 20.59
CA VAL A 120 -3.26 0.67 19.27
C VAL A 120 -3.33 1.72 18.16
N LYS A 121 -4.21 2.72 18.27
CA LYS A 121 -4.31 3.81 17.29
C LYS A 121 -2.97 4.52 17.13
N ASN A 122 -2.34 4.93 18.24
CA ASN A 122 -1.07 5.65 18.20
C ASN A 122 0.04 4.80 17.55
N LYS A 123 0.15 3.51 17.91
CA LYS A 123 1.12 2.60 17.28
C LYS A 123 0.87 2.42 15.78
N VAL A 124 -0.39 2.30 15.37
CA VAL A 124 -0.73 2.17 13.94
C VAL A 124 -0.35 3.45 13.20
N GLU A 125 -0.64 4.62 13.78
CA GLU A 125 -0.25 5.91 13.22
C GLU A 125 1.26 6.04 13.07
N ASP A 126 2.04 5.65 14.09
CA ASP A 126 3.51 5.64 14.02
C ASP A 126 4.05 4.70 12.93
N ILE A 127 3.50 3.49 12.83
CA ILE A 127 3.91 2.51 11.80
C ILE A 127 3.59 3.04 10.40
N VAL A 128 2.39 3.60 10.21
CA VAL A 128 1.97 4.16 8.93
C VAL A 128 2.86 5.35 8.57
N ASN A 129 3.07 6.29 9.47
CA ASN A 129 3.93 7.46 9.23
C ASN A 129 5.37 7.05 8.88
N THR A 130 5.93 6.09 9.63
CA THR A 130 7.28 5.56 9.35
C THR A 130 7.33 4.92 7.97
N ARG A 131 6.34 4.10 7.63
CA ARG A 131 6.33 3.38 6.35
C ARG A 131 6.07 4.32 5.16
N VAL A 132 5.22 5.32 5.33
CA VAL A 132 5.00 6.37 4.34
C VAL A 132 6.30 7.14 4.12
N SER A 133 7.00 7.55 5.19
CA SER A 133 8.30 8.23 5.07
C SER A 133 9.30 7.40 4.26
N VAL A 134 9.50 6.12 4.61
CA VAL A 134 10.43 5.23 3.89
C VAL A 134 10.08 5.11 2.42
N ILE A 135 8.78 4.99 2.10
CA ILE A 135 8.32 4.91 0.71
C ILE A 135 8.57 6.24 0.00
N THR A 136 8.28 7.37 0.64
CA THR A 136 8.54 8.70 0.08
C THR A 136 10.01 8.90 -0.22
N ASP A 137 10.90 8.56 0.72
CA ASP A 137 12.36 8.66 0.55
C ASP A 137 12.84 7.76 -0.62
N GLU A 138 12.34 6.52 -0.73
CA GLU A 138 12.66 5.62 -1.84
C GLU A 138 12.21 6.18 -3.20
N TYR A 139 11.02 6.80 -3.26
CA TYR A 139 10.52 7.42 -4.48
C TYR A 139 11.27 8.71 -4.83
N GLU A 140 11.69 9.49 -3.83
CA GLU A 140 12.53 10.67 -4.02
C GLU A 140 13.89 10.27 -4.62
N ASP A 141 14.54 9.24 -4.07
CA ASP A 141 15.80 8.71 -4.60
C ASP A 141 15.65 8.22 -6.04
N ARG A 142 14.59 7.46 -6.33
CA ARG A 142 14.31 6.97 -7.69
C ARG A 142 14.05 8.11 -8.67
N LEU A 143 13.33 9.14 -8.22
CA LEU A 143 13.04 10.32 -9.03
C LEU A 143 14.33 11.08 -9.34
N ASN A 144 15.19 11.29 -8.34
CA ASN A 144 16.48 11.95 -8.51
C ASN A 144 17.38 11.19 -9.50
N ILE A 145 17.43 9.85 -9.41
CA ILE A 145 18.17 9.01 -10.36
C ILE A 145 17.60 9.13 -11.78
N LEU A 146 16.27 9.19 -11.91
CA LEU A 146 15.61 9.32 -13.21
C LEU A 146 15.88 10.70 -13.82
N GLU A 147 15.77 11.77 -13.02
CA GLU A 147 16.05 13.14 -13.44
C GLU A 147 17.49 13.26 -13.93
N GLU A 148 18.46 12.73 -13.19
CA GLU A 148 19.86 12.76 -13.58
C GLU A 148 20.11 12.00 -14.90
N LYS A 149 19.52 10.80 -15.05
CA LYS A 149 19.60 10.05 -16.31
C LYS A 149 18.99 10.81 -17.48
N LEU A 150 17.84 11.46 -17.28
CA LEU A 150 17.19 12.26 -18.31
C LEU A 150 18.01 13.49 -18.67
N ARG A 151 18.64 14.14 -17.69
CA ARG A 151 19.55 15.28 -17.89
C ARG A 151 20.73 14.89 -18.76
N VAL A 152 21.46 13.82 -18.39
CA VAL A 152 22.59 13.30 -19.16
C VAL A 152 22.16 12.92 -20.57
N ARG A 153 21.05 12.19 -20.72
CA ARG A 153 20.54 11.79 -22.02
C ARG A 153 20.14 12.99 -22.88
N SER A 154 19.56 14.02 -22.28
CA SER A 154 19.21 15.25 -22.96
C SER A 154 20.45 15.99 -23.46
N GLU A 155 21.50 16.06 -22.65
CA GLU A 155 22.78 16.66 -23.03
C GLU A 155 23.43 15.91 -24.20
N GLU A 156 23.45 14.57 -24.16
CA GLU A 156 23.92 13.73 -25.27
C GLU A 156 23.13 13.98 -26.57
N ILE A 157 21.80 14.09 -26.47
CA ILE A 157 20.94 14.34 -27.64
C ILE A 157 21.26 15.71 -28.25
N LEU A 158 21.41 16.75 -27.43
CA LEU A 158 21.73 18.09 -27.89
C LEU A 158 23.11 18.13 -28.55
N SER A 159 24.13 17.52 -27.93
CA SER A 159 25.47 17.43 -28.52
C SER A 159 25.47 16.65 -29.85
N ASN A 160 24.74 15.54 -29.92
CA ASN A 160 24.61 14.78 -31.16
C ASN A 160 23.87 15.58 -32.24
N GLN A 161 22.82 16.32 -31.87
CA GLN A 161 22.10 17.19 -32.79
C GLN A 161 23.00 18.29 -33.35
N GLU A 162 23.84 18.91 -32.52
CA GLU A 162 24.84 19.90 -32.95
C GLU A 162 25.84 19.27 -33.93
N ARG A 163 26.40 18.11 -33.60
CA ARG A 163 27.34 17.37 -34.49
C ARG A 163 26.71 17.02 -35.84
N ILE A 164 25.44 16.60 -35.84
CA ILE A 164 24.69 16.32 -37.06
C ILE A 164 24.48 17.59 -37.87
N SER A 165 24.12 18.71 -37.22
CA SER A 165 23.97 20.02 -37.88
C SER A 165 25.26 20.43 -38.57
N VAL A 166 26.40 20.41 -37.86
CA VAL A 166 27.71 20.76 -38.42
C VAL A 166 28.08 19.83 -39.58
N THR A 167 27.81 18.53 -39.47
CA THR A 167 28.10 17.58 -40.54
C THR A 167 27.26 17.86 -41.79
N ASN A 168 25.97 18.16 -41.62
CA ASN A 168 25.08 18.51 -42.72
C ASN A 168 25.45 19.85 -43.37
N GLU A 169 25.83 20.85 -42.56
CA GLU A 169 26.34 22.13 -43.05
C GLU A 169 27.60 21.92 -43.90
N VAL A 170 28.60 21.24 -43.36
CA VAL A 170 29.85 20.90 -44.07
C VAL A 170 29.53 20.14 -45.36
N HIS A 171 28.64 19.15 -45.33
CA HIS A 171 28.23 18.44 -46.53
C HIS A 171 27.60 19.35 -47.58
N SER A 172 26.73 20.29 -47.17
CA SER A 172 26.13 21.24 -48.12
C SER A 172 27.16 22.21 -48.70
N LEU A 173 28.16 22.62 -47.92
CA LEU A 173 29.30 23.42 -48.39
C LEU A 173 30.15 22.64 -49.39
N TRP A 174 30.44 21.36 -49.15
CA TRP A 174 31.13 20.49 -50.11
C TRP A 174 30.38 20.39 -51.44
N MET A 175 29.06 20.18 -51.39
CA MET A 175 28.23 20.15 -52.58
C MET A 175 28.29 21.47 -53.35
N ARG A 176 28.29 22.60 -52.64
CA ARG A 176 28.43 23.93 -53.25
C ARG A 176 29.82 24.14 -53.86
N ALA A 177 30.89 23.78 -53.17
CA ALA A 177 32.26 23.88 -53.67
C ALA A 177 32.48 23.05 -54.95
N ASN A 178 31.82 21.90 -55.06
CA ASN A 178 31.90 21.04 -56.24
C ASN A 178 31.14 21.59 -57.46
N LEU A 179 30.15 22.46 -57.25
CA LEU A 179 29.39 23.10 -58.33
C LEU A 179 29.95 24.46 -58.72
N GLU A 180 30.75 25.07 -57.86
CA GLU A 180 31.36 26.38 -58.09
C GLU A 180 32.45 26.27 -59.15
N SER A 181 32.39 27.16 -60.16
CA SER A 181 33.37 27.19 -61.26
C SER A 181 34.50 28.19 -61.01
N ASP A 182 34.27 29.20 -60.16
CA ASP A 182 35.29 30.18 -59.80
C ASP A 182 36.13 29.69 -58.61
N PHE A 183 37.42 29.53 -58.84
CA PHE A 183 38.37 29.05 -57.83
C PHE A 183 38.48 30.01 -56.63
N ALA A 184 38.30 31.31 -56.82
CA ALA A 184 38.33 32.27 -55.71
C ALA A 184 37.16 32.03 -54.74
N ASN A 185 35.94 31.86 -55.29
CA ASN A 185 34.76 31.53 -54.48
C ASN A 185 34.89 30.12 -53.86
N LYS A 186 35.50 29.17 -54.57
CA LYS A 186 35.76 27.81 -54.05
C LYS A 186 36.67 27.84 -52.81
N ILE A 187 37.70 28.69 -52.82
CA ILE A 187 38.58 28.91 -51.66
C ILE A 187 37.79 29.46 -50.47
N GLU A 188 36.91 30.46 -50.68
CA GLU A 188 36.06 31.00 -49.62
C GLU A 188 35.15 29.92 -49.01
N ILE A 189 34.58 29.04 -49.84
CA ILE A 189 33.74 27.93 -49.36
C ILE A 189 34.58 26.93 -48.54
N PHE A 190 35.80 26.62 -48.97
CA PHE A 190 36.69 25.79 -48.16
C PHE A 190 37.12 26.46 -46.85
N ASP A 191 37.29 27.78 -46.83
CA ASP A 191 37.48 28.53 -45.58
C ASP A 191 36.28 28.41 -44.64
N GLU A 192 35.05 28.45 -45.16
CA GLU A 192 33.85 28.17 -44.38
C GLU A 192 33.84 26.75 -43.81
N ILE A 193 34.24 25.74 -44.61
CA ILE A 193 34.36 24.34 -44.16
C ILE A 193 35.40 24.23 -43.04
N LEU A 194 36.58 24.80 -43.23
CA LEU A 194 37.68 24.75 -42.26
C LEU A 194 37.36 25.53 -40.97
N ASN A 195 36.55 26.60 -41.05
CA ASN A 195 36.04 27.27 -39.84
C ASN A 195 35.13 26.38 -39.00
N ARG A 196 34.48 25.37 -39.61
CA ARG A 196 33.62 24.40 -38.91
C ARG A 196 34.39 23.14 -38.51
N LYS A 197 35.33 22.69 -39.36
CA LYS A 197 36.22 21.55 -39.12
C LYS A 197 37.67 21.93 -39.47
N PRO A 198 38.42 22.50 -38.52
CA PRO A 198 39.78 23.02 -38.78
C PRO A 198 40.79 21.95 -39.20
N GLU A 199 40.55 20.70 -38.83
CA GLU A 199 41.44 19.56 -39.07
C GLU A 199 40.94 18.66 -40.22
N ASP A 200 40.03 19.17 -41.07
CA ASP A 200 39.56 18.43 -42.24
C ASP A 200 40.61 18.43 -43.35
N VAL A 201 41.44 17.38 -43.37
CA VAL A 201 42.56 17.21 -44.29
C VAL A 201 42.13 17.24 -45.75
N GLU A 202 40.96 16.67 -46.06
CA GLU A 202 40.41 16.71 -47.42
C GLU A 202 40.15 18.16 -47.81
N ALA A 203 39.43 18.93 -46.98
CA ALA A 203 39.15 20.33 -47.27
C ALA A 203 40.42 21.18 -47.42
N ILE A 204 41.46 20.92 -46.62
CA ILE A 204 42.76 21.60 -46.75
C ILE A 204 43.42 21.28 -48.11
N ALA A 205 43.45 20.02 -48.53
CA ALA A 205 44.06 19.61 -49.79
C ALA A 205 43.29 20.14 -51.01
N TYR A 206 41.96 20.11 -50.99
CA TYR A 206 41.13 20.67 -52.05
C TYR A 206 41.16 22.21 -52.09
N LYS A 207 41.43 22.87 -50.96
CA LYS A 207 41.75 24.30 -50.95
C LYS A 207 43.11 24.58 -51.58
N ALA A 208 44.11 23.74 -51.32
CA ALA A 208 45.42 23.85 -51.96
C ALA A 208 45.32 23.69 -53.48
N ASP A 209 44.54 22.72 -53.95
CA ASP A 209 44.20 22.53 -55.37
C ASP A 209 43.62 23.82 -55.99
N ALA A 210 42.58 24.40 -55.37
CA ALA A 210 41.99 25.64 -55.84
C ALA A 210 42.97 26.84 -55.82
N LEU A 211 43.94 26.86 -54.90
CA LEU A 211 45.00 27.88 -54.86
C LEU A 211 46.02 27.71 -55.99
N LEU A 212 46.30 26.48 -56.42
CA LEU A 212 47.18 26.22 -57.58
C LEU A 212 46.57 26.77 -58.86
N GLU A 213 45.27 26.63 -59.04
CA GLU A 213 44.53 27.14 -60.20
C GLU A 213 44.56 28.68 -60.32
N ILE A 214 44.70 29.39 -59.19
CA ILE A 214 44.89 30.86 -59.18
C ILE A 214 46.38 31.28 -59.09
N ASN A 215 47.31 30.35 -59.30
CA ASN A 215 48.77 30.53 -59.24
C ASN A 215 49.34 30.93 -57.86
N GLU A 216 48.59 30.74 -56.77
CA GLU A 216 49.04 30.99 -55.40
C GLU A 216 49.84 29.79 -54.84
N THR A 217 50.87 29.39 -55.58
CA THR A 217 51.59 28.12 -55.38
C THR A 217 52.28 28.01 -54.02
N ALA A 218 52.80 29.14 -53.50
CA ALA A 218 53.47 29.15 -52.19
C ALA A 218 52.50 28.81 -51.04
N LYS A 219 51.28 29.37 -51.08
CA LYS A 219 50.24 29.10 -50.08
C LYS A 219 49.70 27.67 -50.20
N ALA A 220 49.59 27.16 -51.43
CA ALA A 220 49.19 25.77 -51.67
C ALA A 220 50.18 24.78 -51.03
N ILE A 221 51.49 25.01 -51.15
CA ILE A 221 52.53 24.17 -50.51
C ILE A 221 52.39 24.22 -48.98
N GLU A 222 52.15 25.39 -48.40
CA GLU A 222 51.96 25.54 -46.95
C GLU A 222 50.76 24.74 -46.47
N LEU A 223 49.62 24.83 -47.16
CA LEU A 223 48.43 24.03 -46.85
C LEU A 223 48.67 22.52 -47.02
N CYS A 224 49.39 22.11 -48.06
CA CYS A 224 49.73 20.69 -48.24
C CYS A 224 50.63 20.18 -47.12
N ASN A 225 51.60 20.97 -46.66
CA ASN A 225 52.42 20.62 -45.51
C ASN A 225 51.55 20.49 -44.25
N GLN A 226 50.63 21.44 -44.03
CA GLN A 226 49.68 21.36 -42.92
C GLN A 226 48.80 20.10 -43.00
N ALA A 227 48.30 19.75 -44.18
CA ALA A 227 47.51 18.54 -44.39
C ALA A 227 48.31 17.27 -44.05
N ILE A 228 49.58 17.21 -44.47
CA ILE A 228 50.51 16.10 -44.19
C ILE A 228 50.88 16.03 -42.70
N ASP A 229 51.00 17.16 -42.02
CA ASP A 229 51.26 17.21 -40.58
C ASP A 229 50.06 16.68 -39.76
N ILE A 230 48.83 16.85 -40.25
CA ILE A 230 47.61 16.33 -39.62
C ILE A 230 47.41 14.85 -39.95
N ASP A 231 47.52 14.48 -41.22
CA ASP A 231 47.44 13.09 -41.69
C ASP A 231 48.54 12.80 -42.71
N SER A 232 49.58 12.12 -42.24
CA SER A 232 50.74 11.76 -43.05
C SER A 232 50.45 10.69 -44.09
N ASP A 233 49.30 10.01 -43.99
CA ASP A 233 48.91 8.93 -44.89
C ASP A 233 47.92 9.41 -45.97
N TYR A 234 47.56 10.69 -45.95
CA TYR A 234 46.66 11.28 -46.93
C TYR A 234 47.38 11.57 -48.26
N GLY A 235 47.38 10.57 -49.15
CA GLY A 235 48.09 10.60 -50.44
C GLY A 235 47.78 11.80 -51.34
N TYR A 236 46.55 12.34 -51.29
CA TYR A 236 46.15 13.48 -52.11
C TYR A 236 46.82 14.80 -51.67
N ALA A 237 47.25 14.96 -50.41
CA ALA A 237 48.03 16.13 -50.00
C ALA A 237 49.45 16.10 -50.61
N TYR A 238 50.09 14.92 -50.68
CA TYR A 238 51.36 14.77 -51.39
C TYR A 238 51.19 15.00 -52.89
N TRP A 239 50.08 14.56 -53.48
CA TRP A 239 49.74 14.84 -54.88
C TRP A 239 49.71 16.34 -55.17
N GLN A 240 48.95 17.09 -54.37
CA GLN A 240 48.80 18.53 -54.55
C GLN A 240 50.12 19.28 -54.30
N ARG A 241 50.93 18.84 -53.33
CA ARG A 241 52.27 19.38 -53.11
C ARG A 241 53.21 19.09 -54.29
N ALA A 242 53.12 17.89 -54.88
CA ALA A 242 53.87 17.56 -56.08
C ALA A 242 53.48 18.43 -57.27
N CYS A 243 52.17 18.69 -57.48
CA CYS A 243 51.68 19.62 -58.50
C CYS A 243 52.30 21.01 -58.30
N ALA A 244 52.29 21.51 -57.06
CA ALA A 244 52.90 22.78 -56.71
C ALA A 244 54.42 22.83 -56.97
N TYR A 245 55.15 21.76 -56.67
CA TYR A 245 56.58 21.65 -56.95
C TYR A 245 56.89 21.53 -58.45
N ALA A 246 56.05 20.84 -59.22
CA ALA A 246 56.18 20.75 -60.66
C ALA A 246 56.00 22.12 -61.33
N LEU A 247 54.97 22.88 -60.90
CA LEU A 247 54.72 24.26 -61.38
C LEU A 247 55.84 25.25 -61.01
N THR A 248 56.58 24.99 -59.94
CA THR A 248 57.75 25.80 -59.53
C THR A 248 59.10 25.24 -60.02
N HIS A 249 59.08 24.27 -60.94
CA HIS A 249 60.27 23.62 -61.53
C HIS A 249 61.18 22.89 -60.53
N LYS A 250 60.65 22.52 -59.35
CA LYS A 250 61.35 21.69 -58.37
C LYS A 250 61.11 20.21 -58.66
N HIS A 251 61.66 19.75 -59.78
CA HIS A 251 61.35 18.42 -60.32
C HIS A 251 61.74 17.26 -59.39
N ALA A 252 62.84 17.38 -58.64
CA ALA A 252 63.26 16.32 -57.71
C ALA A 252 62.27 16.14 -56.54
N ASP A 253 61.82 17.23 -55.96
CA ASP A 253 60.86 17.22 -54.84
C ASP A 253 59.48 16.73 -55.32
N ALA A 254 59.05 17.18 -56.51
CA ALA A 254 57.81 16.72 -57.13
C ALA A 254 57.80 15.20 -57.34
N LEU A 255 58.89 14.62 -57.84
CA LEU A 255 58.99 13.17 -58.06
C LEU A 255 58.97 12.37 -56.75
N ALA A 256 59.55 12.90 -55.68
CA ALA A 256 59.50 12.26 -54.36
C ALA A 256 58.06 12.25 -53.83
N ASP A 257 57.36 13.38 -53.90
CA ASP A 257 55.98 13.50 -53.45
C ASP A 257 55.01 12.69 -54.32
N ILE A 258 55.23 12.58 -55.63
CA ILE A 258 54.45 11.69 -56.50
C ILE A 258 54.56 10.24 -56.03
N LYS A 259 55.77 9.76 -55.69
CA LYS A 259 55.94 8.38 -55.18
C LYS A 259 55.16 8.18 -53.89
N MET A 260 55.29 9.09 -52.93
CA MET A 260 54.53 9.04 -51.68
C MET A 260 53.01 9.05 -51.93
N ALA A 261 52.53 9.92 -52.82
CA ALA A 261 51.12 10.01 -53.19
C ALA A 261 50.59 8.69 -53.76
N LEU A 262 51.37 8.01 -54.61
CA LEU A 262 51.01 6.73 -55.20
C LEU A 262 51.09 5.57 -54.21
N ASP A 263 52.02 5.60 -53.26
CA ASP A 263 52.15 4.59 -52.21
C ASP A 263 50.92 4.63 -51.28
N TYR A 264 50.47 5.83 -50.91
CA TYR A 264 49.30 6.02 -50.05
C TYR A 264 47.97 5.97 -50.80
N SER A 265 47.93 6.42 -52.05
CA SER A 265 46.74 6.46 -52.89
C SER A 265 47.01 5.92 -54.29
N PRO A 266 47.05 4.58 -54.46
CA PRO A 266 47.37 3.93 -55.73
C PRO A 266 46.45 4.30 -56.89
N ASN A 267 45.23 4.76 -56.60
CA ASN A 267 44.24 5.17 -57.60
C ASN A 267 44.70 6.38 -58.43
N LEU A 268 45.53 7.25 -57.84
CA LEU A 268 46.08 8.44 -58.51
C LEU A 268 47.02 8.08 -59.68
N ARG A 269 47.48 6.82 -59.76
CA ARG A 269 48.33 6.36 -60.87
C ARG A 269 47.67 6.56 -62.24
N ASN A 270 46.35 6.42 -62.33
CA ASN A 270 45.62 6.60 -63.58
C ASN A 270 45.58 8.08 -64.02
N GLU A 271 45.74 9.00 -63.08
CA GLU A 271 45.68 10.44 -63.30
C GLU A 271 47.05 11.04 -63.67
N LEU A 272 48.16 10.31 -63.46
CA LEU A 272 49.53 10.79 -63.66
C LEU A 272 49.81 11.44 -65.01
N LEU A 273 49.30 10.83 -66.08
CA LEU A 273 49.50 11.30 -67.46
C LEU A 273 48.47 12.34 -67.91
N HIS A 274 47.39 12.49 -67.15
CA HIS A 274 46.29 13.40 -67.43
C HIS A 274 46.41 14.71 -66.65
N GLU A 275 47.25 14.74 -65.60
CA GLU A 275 47.49 15.90 -64.77
C GLU A 275 48.32 16.96 -65.51
N SER A 276 47.78 18.18 -65.59
CA SER A 276 48.36 19.26 -66.39
C SER A 276 49.63 19.81 -65.76
N ALA A 277 49.71 19.83 -64.41
CA ALA A 277 50.86 20.32 -63.67
C ALA A 277 52.14 19.50 -63.94
N PHE A 278 51.99 18.22 -64.29
CA PHE A 278 53.12 17.31 -64.56
C PHE A 278 53.61 17.33 -65.99
N ALA A 279 53.03 18.14 -66.88
CA ALA A 279 53.49 18.26 -68.26
C ALA A 279 55.01 18.57 -68.37
N SER A 280 55.55 19.33 -67.42
CA SER A 280 56.99 19.65 -67.34
C SER A 280 57.88 18.46 -66.93
N LEU A 281 57.31 17.39 -66.39
CA LEU A 281 57.99 16.20 -65.91
C LEU A 281 57.98 15.04 -66.93
N HIS A 282 57.16 15.11 -67.97
CA HIS A 282 57.01 14.02 -68.95
C HIS A 282 58.31 13.68 -69.69
N ASP A 283 59.19 14.66 -69.87
CA ASP A 283 60.50 14.48 -70.52
C ASP A 283 61.56 13.88 -69.58
N ASN A 284 61.24 13.67 -68.28
CA ASN A 284 62.18 13.15 -67.29
C ASN A 284 62.12 11.61 -67.22
N ASP A 285 63.26 10.95 -67.41
CA ASP A 285 63.39 9.50 -67.31
C ASP A 285 62.86 8.94 -65.98
N SER A 286 63.07 9.66 -64.87
CA SER A 286 62.59 9.24 -63.54
C SER A 286 61.08 9.33 -63.37
N PHE A 287 60.39 10.18 -64.14
CA PHE A 287 58.93 10.23 -64.17
C PHE A 287 58.38 9.03 -64.95
N ASN A 288 59.01 8.72 -66.09
CA ASN A 288 58.61 7.59 -66.93
C ASN A 288 58.76 6.23 -66.21
N THR A 289 59.74 6.05 -65.33
CA THR A 289 59.84 4.85 -64.49
C THR A 289 58.68 4.74 -63.50
N ILE A 290 58.28 5.87 -62.88
CA ILE A 290 57.14 5.90 -61.95
C ILE A 290 55.83 5.55 -62.68
N VAL A 291 55.63 6.07 -63.89
CA VAL A 291 54.48 5.74 -64.75
C VAL A 291 54.47 4.25 -65.09
N ALA A 292 55.62 3.70 -65.48
CA ALA A 292 55.77 2.28 -65.83
C ALA A 292 55.54 1.34 -64.63
N GLY A 293 55.63 1.87 -63.41
CA GLY A 293 55.44 1.11 -62.17
C GLY A 293 56.64 0.27 -61.78
N GLU A 294 57.82 0.64 -62.25
CA GLU A 294 59.12 0.07 -61.90
C GLU A 294 59.79 0.89 -60.78
#